data_AF-A0A6C0CQJ7-F1
#
_entry.id   AF-A0A6C0CQJ7-F1
#
_cell.length_a   1.000
_cell.length_b   1.000
_cell.length_c   1.000
_cell.angle_alpha   90.00
_cell.angle_beta   90.00
_cell.angle_gamma   90.00
#
_symmetry.space_group_name_H-M   'P 1'
#
loop_
_entity.id
_entity.type
_entity.pdbx_description
1 polymer ?
#
loop_
_entity_poly.entity_id
_entity_poly.type
_entity_poly.pdbx_seq_one_letter_code
_entity_poly.pdbx_strand_id
1 'polypeptide(L)'
;MENYRLKNASDISSDEDNFEILKCNITGECQYEDVQWTLICDRSGSMYGDKFNCLLYTMVKMLEYFLEDSIKRNNTHIIHIIAFDNEIAELKIKINKETKLESFKEEIKKILTPKGMTDIGLALNTLNKTKYEENVSMHNVIFMSDGEVTVGVSNAEKLKEKLEIKLNNITAGTPAILGYGVQHDIDCMEKLSSVPNGEYHCIESTEGAGVVYGEVMHSCLNGYCRNTELILEGGQVYDFKSNIWVDKLSIGRLLFNKPITWTIKRDHIDKEVVAKLIGESITGEKKEILISMVSEPEKGEVNREVERYRLRYLTQKLLAETRQLIEEGRQSMWRGPPNAQPAISRLKRQNAGKLSLFKPDSDDENDILSPPPIKRQRAWPNNEDDGEVESSSSGSSSPERNMVIKTPKEKMIERLEDHMKMLKEYIETNGDDTGFVTVLCDDTYVAICSLRAHNGRHFIVARQVSQGNQRAYMASDMSDMQVEDFDNIISPHQMLRSHTTPYASQQVVKTIRAVSDNVL
;
A
#
# COMPACT_ATOMS: atom_id res chain seq x y z
N MET A 1 8.89 -25.65 -4.91
CA MET A 1 8.64 -24.98 -3.62
C MET A 1 9.43 -25.69 -2.56
N GLU A 2 9.91 -24.96 -1.57
CA GLU A 2 10.87 -25.44 -0.58
C GLU A 2 10.38 -25.04 0.81
N ASN A 3 10.43 -25.96 1.77
CA ASN A 3 10.11 -25.69 3.16
C ASN A 3 11.41 -25.66 3.98
N TYR A 4 11.58 -24.68 4.87
CA TYR A 4 12.77 -24.53 5.71
C TYR A 4 12.40 -24.38 7.18
N ARG A 5 13.15 -25.09 8.05
CA ARG A 5 12.97 -25.05 9.51
C ARG A 5 13.88 -24.07 10.19
N LEU A 6 13.41 -23.46 11.29
CA LEU A 6 14.22 -22.57 12.12
C LEU A 6 15.36 -23.33 12.82
N LYS A 7 15.02 -24.48 13.40
CA LYS A 7 15.93 -25.38 14.12
C LYS A 7 15.75 -26.80 13.64
N ASN A 8 16.73 -27.65 13.92
CA ASN A 8 16.61 -29.08 13.71
C ASN A 8 15.46 -29.65 14.56
N ALA A 9 14.76 -30.67 14.08
CA ALA A 9 13.65 -31.30 14.80
C ALA A 9 14.02 -31.69 16.24
N SER A 10 15.26 -32.15 16.47
CA SER A 10 15.72 -32.58 17.79
C SER A 10 15.95 -31.44 18.78
N ASP A 11 16.01 -30.19 18.31
CA ASP A 11 16.35 -29.01 19.10
C ASP A 11 15.12 -28.13 19.37
N ILE A 12 13.94 -28.54 18.91
CA ILE A 12 12.67 -27.86 19.17
C ILE A 12 12.27 -28.12 20.62
N SER A 13 12.24 -27.07 21.42
CA SER A 13 11.98 -27.14 22.87
C SER A 13 10.71 -26.41 23.29
N SER A 14 10.13 -25.62 22.39
CA SER A 14 8.95 -24.79 22.64
C SER A 14 8.14 -24.58 21.36
N ASP A 15 6.89 -24.14 21.50
CA ASP A 15 6.06 -23.72 20.36
C ASP A 15 6.67 -22.54 19.58
N GLU A 16 7.50 -21.72 20.23
CA GLU A 16 8.23 -20.63 19.56
C GLU A 16 9.35 -21.12 18.64
N ASP A 17 9.87 -22.33 18.88
CA ASP A 17 10.86 -22.98 18.04
C ASP A 17 10.23 -23.67 16.82
N ASN A 18 8.91 -23.88 16.84
CA ASN A 18 8.14 -24.56 15.79
C ASN A 18 7.74 -23.58 14.66
N PHE A 19 8.74 -22.88 14.13
CA PHE A 19 8.59 -21.86 13.10
C PHE A 19 9.27 -22.28 11.80
N GLU A 20 8.59 -22.08 10.69
CA GLU A 20 9.03 -22.49 9.36
C GLU A 20 8.67 -21.44 8.29
N ILE A 21 9.34 -21.55 7.15
CA ILE A 21 8.95 -20.79 5.96
C ILE A 21 8.72 -21.72 4.77
N LEU A 22 7.71 -21.35 3.98
CA LEU A 22 7.40 -21.98 2.71
C LEU A 22 7.72 -21.02 1.57
N LYS A 23 8.73 -21.37 0.76
CA LYS A 23 9.16 -20.56 -0.38
C LYS A 23 8.61 -21.11 -1.68
N CYS A 24 7.96 -20.25 -2.44
CA CYS A 24 7.50 -20.53 -3.79
C CYS A 24 8.12 -19.55 -4.77
N ASN A 25 8.84 -20.10 -5.74
CA ASN A 25 9.35 -19.36 -6.88
C ASN A 25 8.95 -20.12 -8.14
N ILE A 26 8.06 -19.53 -8.93
CA ILE A 26 7.58 -20.11 -10.18
C ILE A 26 8.32 -19.40 -11.31
N THR A 27 9.18 -20.11 -12.02
CA THR A 27 9.93 -19.56 -13.14
C THR A 27 9.20 -19.81 -14.44
N GLY A 28 9.34 -18.90 -15.40
CA GLY A 28 8.72 -19.02 -16.72
C GLY A 28 8.25 -17.67 -17.26
N GLU A 29 7.53 -17.72 -18.37
CA GLU A 29 6.91 -16.55 -18.96
C GLU A 29 5.44 -16.84 -19.25
N CYS A 30 4.59 -15.87 -18.95
CA CYS A 30 3.20 -15.91 -19.32
C CYS A 30 3.06 -15.84 -20.85
N GLN A 31 2.28 -16.76 -21.41
CA GLN A 31 1.94 -16.81 -22.83
C GLN A 31 0.54 -16.21 -23.00
N TYR A 32 0.45 -15.15 -23.79
CA TYR A 32 -0.79 -14.46 -24.10
C TYR A 32 -0.72 -13.83 -25.48
N GLU A 33 -1.87 -13.72 -26.13
CA GLU A 33 -2.05 -13.06 -27.43
C GLU A 33 -2.40 -11.58 -27.20
N ASP A 34 -3.54 -11.13 -27.72
CA ASP A 34 -4.02 -9.76 -27.52
C ASP A 34 -4.51 -9.56 -26.07
N VAL A 35 -4.36 -8.34 -25.56
CA VAL A 35 -4.73 -7.98 -24.19
C VAL A 35 -5.64 -6.77 -24.20
N GLN A 36 -6.76 -6.85 -23.49
CA GLN A 36 -7.64 -5.73 -23.26
C GLN A 36 -7.37 -5.09 -21.89
N TRP A 37 -7.33 -3.77 -21.86
CA TRP A 37 -7.18 -2.95 -20.66
C TRP A 37 -8.39 -2.05 -20.51
N THR A 38 -8.97 -2.00 -19.32
CA THR A 38 -9.95 -0.99 -18.95
C THR A 38 -9.37 -0.13 -17.84
N LEU A 39 -9.04 1.12 -18.17
CA LEU A 39 -8.40 2.08 -17.27
C LEU A 39 -9.46 3.07 -16.80
N ILE A 40 -9.90 2.93 -15.56
CA ILE A 40 -10.93 3.77 -14.95
C ILE A 40 -10.23 4.85 -14.15
N CYS A 41 -10.28 6.08 -14.66
CA CYS A 41 -9.46 7.19 -14.18
C CYS A 41 -10.34 8.28 -13.59
N ASP A 42 -10.13 8.59 -12.33
CA ASP A 42 -10.73 9.74 -11.68
C ASP A 42 -10.13 11.02 -12.27
N ARG A 43 -11.02 11.94 -12.66
CA ARG A 43 -10.67 13.29 -13.08
C ARG A 43 -11.47 14.32 -12.32
N SER A 44 -11.95 14.00 -11.12
CA SER A 44 -12.62 14.93 -10.23
C SER A 44 -11.71 16.11 -9.88
N GLY A 45 -12.29 17.20 -9.35
CA GLY A 45 -11.52 18.39 -8.97
C GLY A 45 -10.42 18.12 -7.93
N SER A 46 -10.56 17.09 -7.08
CA SER A 46 -9.56 16.71 -6.06
C SER A 46 -8.30 16.07 -6.65
N MET A 47 -8.34 15.65 -7.92
CA MET A 47 -7.19 15.13 -8.65
C MET A 47 -6.28 16.25 -9.21
N TYR A 48 -6.62 17.53 -9.04
CA TYR A 48 -5.80 18.65 -9.55
C TYR A 48 -4.38 18.68 -8.94
N GLY A 49 -3.42 19.25 -9.67
CA GLY A 49 -2.03 19.40 -9.22
C GLY A 49 -1.21 18.13 -9.47
N ASP A 50 -0.43 17.72 -8.47
CA ASP A 50 0.57 16.65 -8.61
C ASP A 50 -0.07 15.28 -8.88
N LYS A 51 -1.25 15.00 -8.32
CA LYS A 51 -2.00 13.75 -8.60
C LYS A 51 -2.32 13.62 -10.08
N PHE A 52 -2.83 14.68 -10.72
CA PHE A 52 -3.12 14.69 -12.15
C PHE A 52 -1.85 14.56 -13.00
N ASN A 53 -0.79 15.31 -12.66
CA ASN A 53 0.47 15.23 -13.38
C ASN A 53 1.06 13.81 -13.32
N CYS A 54 1.01 13.19 -12.14
CA CYS A 54 1.41 11.81 -11.91
C CYS A 54 0.57 10.81 -12.74
N LEU A 55 -0.76 10.93 -12.69
CA LEU A 55 -1.67 10.08 -13.48
C LEU A 55 -1.40 10.20 -14.98
N LEU A 56 -1.26 11.43 -15.49
CA LEU A 56 -1.01 11.68 -16.92
C LEU A 56 0.34 11.13 -17.36
N TYR A 57 1.40 11.43 -16.61
CA TYR A 57 2.74 10.93 -16.89
C TYR A 57 2.74 9.40 -16.97
N THR A 58 2.11 8.77 -15.99
CA THR A 58 2.00 7.32 -15.93
C THR A 58 1.23 6.75 -17.11
N MET A 59 0.08 7.34 -17.44
CA MET A 59 -0.75 6.85 -18.53
C MET A 59 0.09 6.79 -19.82
N VAL A 60 0.87 7.83 -20.09
CA VAL A 60 1.80 7.86 -21.22
C VAL A 60 2.85 6.74 -21.13
N LYS A 61 3.45 6.53 -19.95
CA LYS A 61 4.44 5.45 -19.74
C LYS A 61 3.86 4.05 -19.89
N MET A 62 2.63 3.82 -19.45
CA MET A 62 1.93 2.57 -19.71
C MET A 62 1.73 2.34 -21.21
N LEU A 63 1.36 3.39 -21.97
CA LEU A 63 1.23 3.27 -23.43
C LEU A 63 2.56 2.98 -24.13
N GLU A 64 3.65 3.62 -23.69
CA GLU A 64 5.01 3.33 -24.16
C GLU A 64 5.37 1.85 -23.91
N TYR A 65 5.12 1.37 -22.69
CA TYR A 65 5.34 -0.02 -22.34
C TYR A 65 4.47 -1.00 -23.15
N PHE A 66 3.20 -0.68 -23.41
CA PHE A 66 2.34 -1.49 -24.28
C PHE A 66 2.87 -1.56 -25.71
N LEU A 67 3.43 -0.48 -26.24
CA LEU A 67 4.04 -0.47 -27.56
C LEU A 67 5.28 -1.37 -27.58
N GLU A 68 6.13 -1.30 -26.56
CA GLU A 68 7.29 -2.19 -26.42
C GLU A 68 6.89 -3.67 -26.33
N ASP A 69 5.89 -4.02 -25.52
CA ASP A 69 5.38 -5.38 -25.43
C ASP A 69 4.78 -5.85 -26.77
N SER A 70 4.03 -4.97 -27.46
CA SER A 70 3.51 -5.22 -28.82
C SER A 70 4.60 -5.54 -29.83
N ILE A 71 5.73 -4.82 -29.77
CA ILE A 71 6.87 -5.07 -30.65
C ILE A 71 7.53 -6.40 -30.29
N LYS A 72 7.75 -6.67 -29.00
CA LYS A 72 8.43 -7.87 -28.51
C LYS A 72 7.64 -9.15 -28.79
N ARG A 73 6.32 -9.12 -28.59
CA ARG A 73 5.44 -10.30 -28.67
C ARG A 73 4.64 -10.38 -29.96
N ASN A 74 4.66 -9.34 -30.78
CA ASN A 74 3.83 -9.21 -31.99
C ASN A 74 2.33 -9.44 -31.67
N ASN A 75 1.85 -8.80 -30.61
CA ASN A 75 0.45 -8.79 -30.18
C ASN A 75 -0.14 -7.36 -30.27
N THR A 76 -1.42 -7.24 -29.91
CA THR A 76 -2.13 -5.98 -29.81
C THR A 76 -2.62 -5.74 -28.38
N HIS A 77 -2.47 -4.50 -27.89
CA HIS A 77 -3.18 -4.03 -26.71
C HIS A 77 -4.38 -3.16 -27.09
N ILE A 78 -5.55 -3.49 -26.53
CA ILE A 78 -6.81 -2.76 -26.73
C ILE A 78 -7.14 -2.05 -25.43
N ILE A 79 -7.09 -0.73 -25.42
CA ILE A 79 -7.14 0.09 -24.21
C ILE A 79 -8.40 0.91 -24.23
N HIS A 80 -9.20 0.78 -23.18
CA HIS A 80 -10.39 1.56 -22.95
C HIS A 80 -10.22 2.42 -21.71
N ILE A 81 -10.06 3.72 -21.92
CA ILE A 81 -9.96 4.71 -20.84
C ILE A 81 -11.36 5.23 -20.54
N ILE A 82 -11.80 5.05 -19.30
CA ILE A 82 -13.05 5.61 -18.75
C ILE A 82 -12.64 6.70 -17.76
N ALA A 83 -12.65 7.96 -18.20
CA ALA A 83 -12.38 9.10 -17.36
C ALA A 83 -13.70 9.56 -16.70
N PHE A 84 -13.73 9.66 -15.37
CA PHE A 84 -14.96 9.93 -14.64
C PHE A 84 -14.86 11.10 -13.67
N ASP A 85 -15.95 11.85 -13.58
CA ASP A 85 -16.26 12.80 -12.52
C ASP A 85 -17.73 12.58 -12.10
N ASN A 86 -18.60 13.59 -12.18
CA ASN A 86 -20.05 13.43 -12.24
C ASN A 86 -20.57 13.18 -13.68
N GLU A 87 -19.68 13.14 -14.66
CA GLU A 87 -19.86 12.80 -16.06
C GLU A 87 -18.81 11.76 -16.49
N ILE A 88 -19.02 11.14 -17.65
CA ILE A 88 -18.10 10.17 -18.24
C ILE A 88 -17.52 10.72 -19.54
N ALA A 89 -16.22 10.53 -19.76
CA ALA A 89 -15.63 10.54 -21.09
C ALA A 89 -14.89 9.22 -21.35
N GLU A 90 -15.00 8.72 -22.57
CA GLU A 90 -14.41 7.45 -22.98
C GLU A 90 -13.42 7.67 -24.13
N LEU A 91 -12.31 6.95 -24.11
CA LEU A 91 -11.34 6.89 -25.20
C LEU A 91 -10.90 5.44 -25.43
N LYS A 92 -10.93 5.00 -26.69
CA LYS A 92 -10.47 3.67 -27.09
C LYS A 92 -9.24 3.78 -27.97
N ILE A 93 -8.17 3.10 -27.57
CA ILE A 93 -6.87 3.10 -28.25
C ILE A 93 -6.51 1.66 -28.59
N LYS A 94 -6.04 1.43 -29.82
CA LYS A 94 -5.46 0.16 -30.22
C LYS A 94 -3.96 0.38 -30.41
N ILE A 95 -3.14 -0.32 -29.64
CA ILE A 95 -1.68 -0.28 -29.72
C ILE A 95 -1.18 -1.58 -30.33
N ASN A 96 -0.39 -1.44 -31.39
CA ASN A 96 0.35 -2.49 -32.07
C ASN A 96 1.73 -1.95 -32.45
N LYS A 97 2.58 -2.79 -33.06
CA LYS A 97 3.94 -2.41 -33.48
C LYS A 97 4.04 -1.20 -34.43
N GLU A 98 2.96 -0.81 -35.11
CA GLU A 98 2.92 0.31 -36.07
C GLU A 98 2.36 1.60 -35.45
N THR A 99 1.94 1.55 -34.19
CA THR A 99 1.25 2.65 -33.52
C THR A 99 2.21 3.79 -33.18
N LYS A 100 1.78 5.03 -33.44
CA LYS A 100 2.51 6.26 -33.07
C LYS A 100 1.84 6.89 -31.86
N LEU A 101 2.51 6.97 -30.72
CA LEU A 101 1.91 7.40 -29.46
C LEU A 101 1.62 8.91 -29.37
N GLU A 102 2.35 9.74 -30.12
CA GLU A 102 2.20 11.20 -30.07
C GLU A 102 0.76 11.67 -30.39
N SER A 103 0.01 10.93 -31.19
CA SER A 103 -1.38 11.29 -31.51
C SER A 103 -2.34 11.16 -30.32
N PHE A 104 -2.01 10.36 -29.31
CA PHE A 104 -2.92 10.10 -28.19
C PHE A 104 -2.64 10.94 -26.96
N LYS A 105 -1.43 11.50 -26.81
CA LYS A 105 -1.03 12.26 -25.60
C LYS A 105 -1.96 13.44 -25.32
N GLU A 106 -2.27 14.24 -26.33
CA GLU A 106 -3.17 15.39 -26.19
C GLU A 106 -4.63 14.96 -25.94
N GLU A 107 -5.06 13.86 -26.54
CA GLU A 107 -6.42 13.33 -26.34
C GLU A 107 -6.60 12.81 -24.90
N ILE A 108 -5.61 12.08 -24.39
CA ILE A 108 -5.56 11.59 -23.00
C ILE A 108 -5.57 12.76 -22.03
N LYS A 109 -4.70 13.76 -22.25
CA LYS A 109 -4.65 14.96 -21.42
C LYS A 109 -6.01 15.67 -21.39
N LYS A 110 -6.67 15.79 -22.53
CA LYS A 110 -7.98 16.43 -22.65
C LYS A 110 -9.06 15.68 -21.88
N ILE A 111 -9.14 14.35 -22.01
CA ILE A 111 -10.17 13.58 -21.31
C ILE A 111 -9.93 13.48 -19.80
N LEU A 112 -8.67 13.48 -19.35
CA LEU A 112 -8.28 13.35 -17.95
C LEU A 112 -8.21 14.69 -17.20
N THR A 113 -8.44 15.82 -17.88
CA THR A 113 -8.34 17.15 -17.26
C THR A 113 -9.28 17.24 -16.04
N PRO A 114 -8.77 17.60 -14.84
CA PRO A 114 -9.56 17.60 -13.61
C PRO A 114 -10.74 18.58 -13.65
N LYS A 115 -11.93 18.11 -13.27
CA LYS A 115 -13.17 18.88 -13.17
C LYS A 115 -14.24 18.15 -12.35
N GLY A 116 -15.28 18.85 -11.95
CA GLY A 116 -16.50 18.22 -11.42
C GLY A 116 -16.36 17.55 -10.06
N MET A 117 -17.30 16.65 -9.77
CA MET A 117 -17.40 15.85 -8.54
C MET A 117 -16.95 14.40 -8.79
N THR A 118 -17.07 13.50 -7.82
CA THR A 118 -16.58 12.12 -7.90
C THR A 118 -17.76 11.14 -7.81
N ASP A 119 -18.13 10.52 -8.94
CA ASP A 119 -19.17 9.47 -9.00
C ASP A 119 -18.58 8.11 -9.42
N ILE A 120 -18.03 7.39 -8.45
CA ILE A 120 -17.51 6.03 -8.66
C ILE A 120 -18.62 5.08 -9.14
N GLY A 121 -19.85 5.28 -8.67
CA GLY A 121 -21.00 4.46 -9.06
C GLY A 121 -21.29 4.56 -10.56
N LEU A 122 -21.23 5.77 -11.12
CA LEU A 122 -21.39 6.04 -12.55
C LEU A 122 -20.26 5.41 -13.37
N ALA A 123 -19.02 5.49 -12.91
CA ALA A 123 -17.87 4.86 -13.56
C ALA A 123 -18.03 3.33 -13.64
N LEU A 124 -18.40 2.68 -12.54
CA LEU A 124 -18.61 1.22 -12.49
C LEU A 124 -19.85 0.77 -13.29
N ASN A 125 -20.90 1.59 -13.33
CA ASN A 125 -22.05 1.33 -14.21
C ASN A 125 -21.65 1.40 -15.70
N THR A 126 -20.75 2.31 -16.05
CA THR A 126 -20.20 2.41 -17.41
C THR A 126 -19.34 1.22 -17.74
N LEU A 127 -18.43 0.83 -16.83
CA LEU A 127 -17.65 -0.39 -16.92
C LEU A 127 -18.54 -1.61 -17.24
N ASN A 128 -19.65 -1.79 -16.52
CA ASN A 128 -20.57 -2.91 -16.74
C ASN A 128 -21.21 -2.95 -18.14
N LYS A 129 -21.29 -1.80 -18.83
CA LYS A 129 -21.82 -1.70 -20.20
C LYS A 129 -20.77 -1.91 -21.28
N THR A 130 -19.48 -1.89 -20.93
CA THR A 130 -18.40 -2.08 -21.90
C THR A 130 -18.45 -3.48 -22.51
N LYS A 131 -18.21 -3.59 -23.80
CA LYS A 131 -18.10 -4.89 -24.47
C LYS A 131 -16.66 -5.40 -24.37
N TYR A 132 -16.54 -6.71 -24.23
CA TYR A 132 -15.27 -7.40 -24.37
C TYR A 132 -15.03 -7.76 -25.82
N GLU A 133 -13.77 -7.69 -26.23
CA GLU A 133 -13.35 -8.18 -27.53
C GLU A 133 -13.28 -9.71 -27.50
N GLU A 134 -13.76 -10.39 -28.54
CA GLU A 134 -13.94 -11.85 -28.52
C GLU A 134 -12.62 -12.65 -28.61
N ASN A 135 -11.52 -12.00 -29.01
CA ASN A 135 -10.23 -12.64 -29.33
C ASN A 135 -9.06 -12.12 -28.49
N VAL A 136 -9.25 -11.90 -27.20
CA VAL A 136 -8.17 -11.47 -26.30
C VAL A 136 -7.93 -12.51 -25.21
N SER A 137 -6.67 -12.68 -24.84
CA SER A 137 -6.24 -13.64 -23.82
C SER A 137 -6.49 -13.13 -22.39
N MET A 138 -6.54 -11.80 -22.20
CA MET A 138 -6.64 -11.18 -20.87
C MET A 138 -7.41 -9.87 -20.90
N HIS A 139 -8.18 -9.61 -19.84
CA HIS A 139 -8.91 -8.38 -19.56
C HIS A 139 -8.47 -7.79 -18.22
N ASN A 140 -7.55 -6.83 -18.25
CA ASN A 140 -7.09 -6.15 -17.04
C ASN A 140 -7.95 -4.91 -16.76
N VAL A 141 -8.29 -4.69 -15.49
CA VAL A 141 -9.04 -3.52 -15.03
C VAL A 141 -8.17 -2.77 -14.03
N ILE A 142 -7.87 -1.50 -14.31
CA ILE A 142 -7.10 -0.66 -13.40
C ILE A 142 -7.98 0.52 -13.01
N PHE A 143 -8.27 0.64 -11.73
CA PHE A 143 -9.08 1.70 -11.15
C PHE A 143 -8.17 2.67 -10.40
N MET A 144 -8.25 3.96 -10.71
CA MET A 144 -7.35 5.01 -10.25
C MET A 144 -8.19 6.17 -9.72
N SER A 145 -8.10 6.48 -8.43
CA SER A 145 -8.90 7.54 -7.79
C SER A 145 -8.33 7.94 -6.43
N ASP A 146 -8.67 9.12 -5.93
CA ASP A 146 -8.50 9.48 -4.52
C ASP A 146 -9.75 9.19 -3.67
N GLY A 147 -10.78 8.55 -4.23
CA GLY A 147 -11.79 7.79 -3.52
C GLY A 147 -12.88 8.56 -2.79
N GLU A 148 -12.79 9.88 -2.73
CA GLU A 148 -13.79 10.69 -2.05
C GLU A 148 -15.08 10.78 -2.87
N VAL A 149 -15.99 9.82 -2.69
CA VAL A 149 -17.29 9.84 -3.36
C VAL A 149 -18.10 11.05 -2.88
N THR A 150 -18.25 12.05 -3.75
CA THR A 150 -18.97 13.30 -3.43
C THR A 150 -20.37 13.33 -4.03
N VAL A 151 -20.68 12.44 -4.97
CA VAL A 151 -22.01 12.29 -5.57
C VAL A 151 -22.27 10.82 -5.95
N GLY A 152 -23.54 10.43 -6.03
CA GLY A 152 -23.92 9.07 -6.41
C GLY A 152 -23.88 8.07 -5.24
N VAL A 153 -23.46 6.84 -5.53
CA VAL A 153 -23.45 5.75 -4.53
C VAL A 153 -22.16 5.80 -3.72
N SER A 154 -22.25 6.13 -2.43
CA SER A 154 -21.12 6.17 -1.51
C SER A 154 -20.92 4.89 -0.68
N ASN A 155 -21.85 3.94 -0.76
CA ASN A 155 -21.74 2.68 -0.02
C ASN A 155 -20.70 1.76 -0.68
N ALA A 156 -19.59 1.52 0.00
CA ALA A 156 -18.46 0.73 -0.51
C ALA A 156 -18.83 -0.72 -0.89
N GLU A 157 -19.77 -1.36 -0.18
CA GLU A 157 -20.25 -2.71 -0.53
C GLU A 157 -20.99 -2.69 -1.88
N LYS A 158 -21.89 -1.73 -2.08
CA LYS A 158 -22.61 -1.58 -3.35
C LYS A 158 -21.67 -1.25 -4.51
N LEU A 159 -20.61 -0.49 -4.26
CA LEU A 159 -19.59 -0.22 -5.27
C LEU A 159 -18.79 -1.49 -5.59
N LYS A 160 -18.40 -2.26 -4.58
CA LYS A 160 -17.77 -3.57 -4.75
C LYS A 160 -18.63 -4.50 -5.60
N GLU A 161 -19.92 -4.68 -5.26
CA GLU A 161 -20.85 -5.51 -6.03
C GLU A 161 -20.92 -5.10 -7.51
N LYS A 162 -20.90 -3.78 -7.78
CA LYS A 162 -20.88 -3.26 -9.16
C LYS A 162 -19.61 -3.65 -9.91
N LEU A 163 -18.46 -3.64 -9.25
CA LEU A 163 -17.20 -4.07 -9.84
C LEU A 163 -17.20 -5.60 -10.07
N GLU A 164 -17.69 -6.38 -9.12
CA GLU A 164 -17.76 -7.85 -9.21
C GLU A 164 -18.60 -8.35 -10.38
N ILE A 165 -19.74 -7.69 -10.68
CA ILE A 165 -20.57 -8.03 -11.84
C ILE A 165 -19.73 -8.09 -13.12
N LYS A 166 -18.82 -7.12 -13.32
CA LYS A 166 -17.94 -7.10 -14.48
C LYS A 166 -16.89 -8.20 -14.41
N LEU A 167 -16.25 -8.35 -13.26
CA LEU A 167 -15.14 -9.28 -13.06
C LEU A 167 -15.54 -10.75 -13.16
N ASN A 168 -16.78 -11.09 -12.81
CA ASN A 168 -17.30 -12.45 -13.00
C ASN A 168 -17.40 -12.85 -14.48
N ASN A 169 -17.36 -11.86 -15.39
CA ASN A 169 -17.42 -12.07 -16.83
C ASN A 169 -16.04 -12.01 -17.52
N ILE A 170 -14.92 -11.91 -16.77
CA ILE A 170 -13.57 -11.97 -17.35
C ILE A 170 -12.94 -13.36 -17.20
N THR A 171 -12.52 -13.92 -18.33
CA THR A 171 -11.84 -15.22 -18.37
C THR A 171 -10.45 -15.15 -17.76
N ALA A 172 -9.77 -14.00 -17.84
CA ALA A 172 -8.48 -13.75 -17.21
C ALA A 172 -8.22 -12.25 -17.05
N GLY A 173 -7.43 -11.86 -16.05
CA GLY A 173 -7.02 -10.48 -15.79
C GLY A 173 -7.24 -10.03 -14.34
N THR A 174 -6.64 -8.90 -13.96
CA THR A 174 -6.63 -8.38 -12.57
C THR A 174 -7.42 -7.09 -12.47
N PRO A 175 -8.22 -6.92 -11.41
CA PRO A 175 -8.56 -5.60 -10.88
C PRO A 175 -7.39 -5.09 -10.02
N ALA A 176 -6.73 -4.01 -10.45
CA ALA A 176 -5.82 -3.25 -9.62
C ALA A 176 -6.50 -1.93 -9.21
N ILE A 177 -6.55 -1.66 -7.91
CA ILE A 177 -7.15 -0.47 -7.31
C ILE A 177 -6.03 0.41 -6.76
N LEU A 178 -5.88 1.61 -7.30
CA LEU A 178 -4.81 2.55 -7.01
C LEU A 178 -5.41 3.79 -6.34
N GLY A 179 -5.07 3.98 -5.06
CA GLY A 179 -5.45 5.15 -4.26
C GLY A 179 -4.40 6.25 -4.36
N TYR A 180 -4.79 7.47 -4.73
CA TYR A 180 -3.86 8.61 -4.88
C TYR A 180 -3.84 9.56 -3.68
N GLY A 181 -2.64 9.80 -3.17
CA GLY A 181 -2.37 10.74 -2.11
C GLY A 181 -2.80 10.24 -0.74
N VAL A 182 -2.30 10.89 0.29
CA VAL A 182 -2.46 10.50 1.70
C VAL A 182 -3.88 10.68 2.27
N GLN A 183 -4.76 11.37 1.55
CA GLN A 183 -6.12 11.71 2.01
C GLN A 183 -7.20 10.84 1.36
N HIS A 184 -6.84 9.90 0.50
CA HIS A 184 -7.84 9.14 -0.23
C HIS A 184 -8.72 8.27 0.69
N ASP A 185 -9.93 7.94 0.23
CA ASP A 185 -10.83 7.05 0.96
C ASP A 185 -10.33 5.60 0.91
N ILE A 186 -9.51 5.24 1.90
CA ILE A 186 -8.96 3.89 2.05
C ILE A 186 -10.05 2.85 2.27
N ASP A 187 -11.12 3.18 2.99
CA ASP A 187 -12.19 2.21 3.26
C ASP A 187 -12.89 1.82 1.96
N CYS A 188 -13.16 2.80 1.10
CA CYS A 188 -13.69 2.57 -0.23
C CYS A 188 -12.71 1.75 -1.10
N MET A 189 -11.43 2.15 -1.17
CA MET A 189 -10.44 1.50 -2.03
C MET A 189 -10.10 0.08 -1.60
N GLU A 190 -9.86 -0.15 -0.31
CA GLU A 190 -9.60 -1.48 0.24
C GLU A 190 -10.81 -2.38 0.00
N LYS A 191 -12.03 -1.85 0.19
CA LYS A 191 -13.25 -2.62 -0.07
C LYS A 191 -13.42 -2.97 -1.54
N LEU A 192 -13.16 -2.04 -2.46
CA LEU A 192 -13.16 -2.29 -3.91
C LEU A 192 -12.10 -3.34 -4.30
N SER A 193 -10.96 -3.37 -3.62
CA SER A 193 -9.92 -4.36 -3.88
C SER A 193 -10.21 -5.75 -3.31
N SER A 194 -11.16 -5.86 -2.38
CA SER A 194 -11.56 -7.13 -1.75
C SER A 194 -12.36 -8.06 -2.68
N VAL A 195 -12.50 -7.70 -3.95
CA VAL A 195 -13.02 -8.57 -5.01
C VAL A 195 -12.03 -9.72 -5.30
N PRO A 196 -12.48 -10.83 -5.90
CA PRO A 196 -11.60 -11.94 -6.25
C PRO A 196 -10.40 -11.49 -7.10
N ASN A 197 -9.19 -11.88 -6.69
CA ASN A 197 -7.91 -11.51 -7.31
C ASN A 197 -7.64 -9.99 -7.35
N GLY A 198 -8.38 -9.19 -6.59
CA GLY A 198 -8.17 -7.75 -6.50
C GLY A 198 -6.90 -7.40 -5.74
N GLU A 199 -6.25 -6.35 -6.23
CA GLU A 199 -5.05 -5.79 -5.63
C GLU A 199 -5.27 -4.33 -5.26
N TYR A 200 -4.88 -3.95 -4.05
CA TYR A 200 -4.85 -2.56 -3.62
C TYR A 200 -3.42 -2.05 -3.55
N HIS A 201 -3.23 -0.83 -4.05
CA HIS A 201 -1.98 -0.09 -4.06
C HIS A 201 -2.25 1.35 -3.63
N CYS A 202 -1.36 1.89 -2.79
CA CYS A 202 -1.39 3.29 -2.38
C CYS A 202 -0.24 4.02 -3.07
N ILE A 203 -0.52 5.19 -3.64
CA ILE A 203 0.47 6.07 -4.27
C ILE A 203 0.56 7.35 -3.45
N GLU A 204 1.69 7.56 -2.77
CA GLU A 204 1.93 8.76 -1.94
C GLU A 204 2.53 9.91 -2.75
N SER A 205 3.43 9.60 -3.69
CA SER A 205 4.21 10.58 -4.45
C SER A 205 4.37 10.15 -5.91
N THR A 206 4.83 11.07 -6.76
CA THR A 206 5.07 10.83 -8.18
C THR A 206 6.18 9.79 -8.40
N GLU A 207 7.24 9.82 -7.59
CA GLU A 207 8.37 8.88 -7.64
C GLU A 207 7.92 7.48 -7.26
N GLY A 208 7.12 7.35 -6.19
CA GLY A 208 6.54 6.08 -5.77
C GLY A 208 5.56 5.50 -6.80
N ALA A 209 4.86 6.37 -7.51
CA ALA A 209 3.88 5.96 -8.51
C ALA A 209 4.51 5.08 -9.59
N GLY A 210 5.66 5.48 -10.16
CA GLY A 210 6.37 4.70 -11.20
C GLY A 210 6.64 3.25 -10.77
N VAL A 211 7.03 3.05 -9.50
CA VAL A 211 7.24 1.71 -8.92
C VAL A 211 5.93 0.93 -8.83
N VAL A 212 4.86 1.57 -8.33
CA VAL A 212 3.52 0.95 -8.22
C VAL A 212 3.03 0.49 -9.59
N TYR A 213 3.08 1.33 -10.62
CA TYR A 213 2.61 0.93 -11.93
C TYR A 213 3.49 -0.15 -12.55
N GLY A 214 4.81 -0.07 -12.38
CA GLY A 214 5.70 -1.15 -12.79
C GLY A 214 5.33 -2.50 -12.18
N GLU A 215 5.00 -2.52 -10.88
CA GLU A 215 4.52 -3.73 -10.21
C GLU A 215 3.13 -4.17 -10.72
N VAL A 216 2.18 -3.25 -10.88
CA VAL A 216 0.84 -3.55 -11.42
C VAL A 216 0.93 -4.12 -12.84
N MET A 217 1.73 -3.49 -13.70
CA MET A 217 2.01 -3.93 -15.06
C MET A 217 2.61 -5.33 -15.09
N HIS A 218 3.59 -5.58 -14.22
CA HIS A 218 4.18 -6.90 -14.07
C HIS A 218 3.12 -7.94 -13.62
N SER A 219 2.30 -7.61 -12.62
CA SER A 219 1.24 -8.49 -12.10
C SER A 219 0.19 -8.84 -13.17
N CYS A 220 -0.24 -7.85 -13.95
CA CYS A 220 -1.24 -8.01 -15.00
C CYS A 220 -0.75 -8.91 -16.15
N LEU A 221 0.52 -8.86 -16.52
CA LEU A 221 1.05 -9.58 -17.69
C LEU A 221 1.76 -10.89 -17.36
N ASN A 222 2.21 -11.10 -16.12
CA ASN A 222 3.00 -12.28 -15.73
C ASN A 222 2.23 -13.23 -14.80
N GLY A 223 0.92 -13.29 -14.94
CA GLY A 223 0.06 -14.22 -14.20
C GLY A 223 0.43 -15.68 -14.46
N TYR A 224 0.62 -16.46 -13.39
CA TYR A 224 0.73 -17.92 -13.45
C TYR A 224 -0.64 -18.57 -13.21
N CYS A 225 -1.26 -18.26 -12.08
CA CYS A 225 -2.57 -18.76 -11.68
C CYS A 225 -3.38 -17.70 -10.94
N ARG A 226 -4.70 -17.81 -11.04
CA ARG A 226 -5.70 -17.03 -10.29
C ARG A 226 -6.50 -17.94 -9.36
N ASN A 227 -7.30 -17.34 -8.49
CA ASN A 227 -8.13 -18.06 -7.51
C ASN A 227 -7.28 -19.06 -6.70
N THR A 228 -6.06 -18.67 -6.39
CA THR A 228 -5.05 -19.54 -5.81
C THR A 228 -5.30 -19.67 -4.31
N GLU A 229 -5.30 -20.91 -3.83
CA GLU A 229 -5.39 -21.24 -2.42
C GLU A 229 -4.18 -22.08 -2.01
N LEU A 230 -3.58 -21.75 -0.87
CA LEU A 230 -2.60 -22.57 -0.17
C LEU A 230 -3.31 -23.38 0.88
N ILE A 231 -3.15 -24.70 0.81
CA ILE A 231 -3.70 -25.66 1.75
C ILE A 231 -2.52 -26.34 2.45
N LEU A 232 -2.57 -26.38 3.77
CA LEU A 232 -1.61 -27.09 4.61
C LEU A 232 -2.29 -28.26 5.32
N GLU A 233 -1.60 -29.40 5.32
CA GLU A 233 -1.94 -30.57 6.13
C GLU A 233 -0.83 -30.78 7.16
N GLY A 234 -1.19 -30.89 8.44
CA GLY A 234 -0.24 -31.05 9.55
C GLY A 234 0.38 -29.74 10.05
N GLY A 235 -0.12 -28.59 9.62
CA GLY A 235 0.31 -27.28 10.07
C GLY A 235 -0.58 -26.15 9.59
N GLN A 236 -0.23 -24.93 9.96
CA GLN A 236 -0.99 -23.72 9.70
C GLN A 236 -0.11 -22.64 9.06
N VAL A 237 -0.71 -21.81 8.21
CA VAL A 237 -0.09 -20.63 7.59
C VAL A 237 -0.64 -19.39 8.25
N TYR A 238 0.19 -18.38 8.45
CA TYR A 238 -0.23 -17.12 9.02
C TYR A 238 -0.93 -16.23 7.99
N ASP A 239 -2.18 -15.85 8.27
CA ASP A 239 -2.93 -14.85 7.51
C ASP A 239 -2.75 -13.46 8.15
N PHE A 240 -1.98 -12.60 7.49
CA PHE A 240 -1.68 -11.25 7.95
C PHE A 240 -2.90 -10.31 7.92
N LYS A 241 -3.94 -10.61 7.13
CA LYS A 241 -5.13 -9.76 7.00
C LYS A 241 -6.04 -9.94 8.22
N SER A 242 -6.27 -11.19 8.61
CA SER A 242 -7.11 -11.54 9.76
C SER A 242 -6.31 -11.74 11.05
N ASN A 243 -4.97 -11.67 10.99
CA ASN A 243 -4.07 -11.84 12.14
C ASN A 243 -4.27 -13.19 12.87
N ILE A 244 -4.47 -14.27 12.11
CA ILE A 244 -4.69 -15.62 12.65
C ILE A 244 -3.93 -16.66 11.84
N TRP A 245 -3.71 -17.82 12.45
CA TRP A 245 -3.19 -19.00 11.78
C TRP A 245 -4.34 -19.79 11.18
N VAL A 246 -4.20 -20.21 9.92
CA VAL A 246 -5.22 -20.92 9.16
C VAL A 246 -4.63 -22.10 8.41
N ASP A 247 -5.41 -23.16 8.21
CA ASP A 247 -4.97 -24.34 7.46
C ASP A 247 -5.12 -24.11 5.95
N LYS A 248 -5.90 -23.08 5.57
CA LYS A 248 -6.18 -22.69 4.20
C LYS A 248 -6.13 -21.17 4.02
N LEU A 249 -5.27 -20.70 3.13
CA LEU A 249 -5.08 -19.27 2.83
C LEU A 249 -5.45 -18.96 1.38
N SER A 250 -6.34 -17.98 1.19
CA SER A 250 -6.64 -17.44 -0.14
C SER A 250 -5.56 -16.44 -0.55
N ILE A 251 -4.77 -16.79 -1.56
CA ILE A 251 -3.68 -15.97 -2.10
C ILE A 251 -4.21 -15.08 -3.23
N GLY A 252 -5.23 -15.54 -3.96
CA GLY A 252 -5.70 -14.89 -5.18
C GLY A 252 -4.77 -15.22 -6.34
N ARG A 253 -3.75 -14.39 -6.58
CA ARG A 253 -2.89 -14.55 -7.76
C ARG A 253 -1.48 -15.02 -7.40
N LEU A 254 -0.96 -15.94 -8.22
CA LEU A 254 0.46 -16.26 -8.30
C LEU A 254 1.04 -15.75 -9.61
N LEU A 255 2.28 -15.26 -9.54
CA LEU A 255 2.99 -14.65 -10.67
C LEU A 255 4.24 -15.45 -11.00
N PHE A 256 4.59 -15.47 -12.29
CA PHE A 256 5.91 -15.92 -12.72
C PHE A 256 6.99 -14.93 -12.26
N ASN A 257 8.14 -15.46 -11.87
CA ASN A 257 9.35 -14.73 -11.49
C ASN A 257 9.13 -13.73 -10.34
N LYS A 258 8.12 -13.95 -9.48
CA LYS A 258 7.95 -13.25 -8.20
C LYS A 258 8.00 -14.28 -7.07
N PRO A 259 9.16 -14.45 -6.41
CA PRO A 259 9.25 -15.31 -5.24
C PRO A 259 8.29 -14.83 -4.14
N ILE A 260 7.60 -15.77 -3.51
CA ILE A 260 6.72 -15.51 -2.37
C ILE A 260 7.10 -16.46 -1.25
N THR A 261 7.24 -15.93 -0.05
CA THR A 261 7.53 -16.71 1.15
C THR A 261 6.40 -16.60 2.16
N TRP A 262 5.85 -17.72 2.60
CA TRP A 262 4.85 -17.77 3.67
C TRP A 262 5.47 -18.22 4.98
N THR A 263 4.95 -17.68 6.07
CA THR A 263 5.25 -18.13 7.42
C THR A 263 4.29 -19.25 7.77
N ILE A 264 4.84 -20.41 8.18
CA ILE A 264 4.05 -21.58 8.59
C ILE A 264 4.52 -22.07 9.96
N LYS A 265 3.67 -22.86 10.63
CA LYS A 265 4.00 -23.61 11.85
C LYS A 265 3.38 -24.99 11.79
N ARG A 266 3.97 -26.00 12.44
CA ARG A 266 3.34 -27.33 12.54
C ARG A 266 2.31 -27.40 13.64
N ASP A 267 1.41 -28.36 13.52
CA ASP A 267 0.57 -28.78 14.64
C ASP A 267 1.32 -29.75 15.56
N HIS A 268 2.22 -30.56 15.00
CA HIS A 268 2.98 -31.58 15.72
C HIS A 268 4.41 -31.68 15.18
N ILE A 269 5.41 -31.68 16.08
CA ILE A 269 6.85 -31.76 15.75
C ILE A 269 7.17 -33.02 14.93
N ASP A 270 6.52 -34.14 15.27
CA ASP A 270 6.80 -35.46 14.68
C ASP A 270 6.09 -35.72 13.34
N LYS A 271 5.22 -34.80 12.88
CA LYS A 271 4.49 -34.96 11.62
C LYS A 271 5.02 -34.00 10.56
N GLU A 272 5.15 -34.50 9.35
CA GLU A 272 5.50 -33.67 8.20
C GLU A 272 4.35 -32.73 7.86
N VAL A 273 4.71 -31.52 7.42
CA VAL A 273 3.75 -30.57 6.85
C VAL A 273 3.72 -30.80 5.35
N VAL A 274 2.54 -31.12 4.83
CA VAL A 274 2.30 -31.20 3.40
C VAL A 274 1.60 -29.92 2.96
N ALA A 275 2.10 -29.32 1.89
CA ALA A 275 1.57 -28.07 1.39
C ALA A 275 1.17 -28.22 -0.07
N LYS A 276 0.03 -27.64 -0.42
CA LYS A 276 -0.60 -27.76 -1.73
C LYS A 276 -1.10 -26.39 -2.19
N LEU A 277 -0.61 -25.94 -3.35
CA LEU A 277 -1.17 -24.80 -4.05
C LEU A 277 -2.12 -25.29 -5.14
N ILE A 278 -3.35 -24.79 -5.12
CA ILE A 278 -4.35 -25.00 -6.17
C ILE A 278 -4.74 -23.66 -6.76
N GLY A 279 -4.93 -23.60 -8.08
CA GLY A 279 -5.41 -22.40 -8.77
C GLY A 279 -5.82 -22.70 -10.20
N GLU A 280 -6.17 -21.67 -10.94
CA GLU A 280 -6.59 -21.76 -12.35
C GLU A 280 -5.64 -20.94 -13.23
N SER A 281 -5.21 -21.49 -14.36
CA SER A 281 -4.45 -20.75 -15.37
C SER A 281 -5.31 -19.70 -16.07
N ILE A 282 -4.68 -18.87 -16.90
CA ILE A 282 -5.35 -17.91 -17.80
C ILE A 282 -6.32 -18.60 -18.77
N THR A 283 -6.03 -19.85 -19.15
CA THR A 283 -6.89 -20.67 -20.02
C THR A 283 -7.99 -21.41 -19.26
N GLY A 284 -8.08 -21.25 -17.94
CA GLY A 284 -9.04 -21.93 -17.07
C GLY A 284 -8.64 -23.37 -16.67
N GLU A 285 -7.43 -23.80 -17.00
CA GLU A 285 -6.92 -25.11 -16.56
C GLU A 285 -6.60 -25.08 -15.07
N LYS A 286 -7.10 -26.07 -14.33
CA LYS A 286 -6.70 -26.25 -12.93
C LYS A 286 -5.22 -26.61 -12.86
N LYS A 287 -4.45 -25.85 -12.09
CA LYS A 287 -3.06 -26.13 -11.75
C LYS A 287 -2.98 -26.53 -10.29
N GLU A 288 -2.12 -27.51 -10.04
CA GLU A 288 -1.82 -28.00 -8.71
C GLU A 288 -0.31 -28.12 -8.57
N ILE A 289 0.23 -27.56 -7.49
CA ILE A 289 1.64 -27.70 -7.15
C ILE A 289 1.70 -28.27 -5.73
N LEU A 290 2.28 -29.45 -5.61
CA LEU A 290 2.56 -30.11 -4.34
C LEU A 290 3.95 -29.74 -3.85
N ILE A 291 4.08 -29.68 -2.52
CA ILE A 291 5.34 -29.42 -1.83
C ILE A 291 5.61 -30.60 -0.92
N SER A 292 6.80 -31.17 -1.04
CA SER A 292 7.22 -32.31 -0.21
C SER A 292 8.65 -32.18 0.34
N MET A 293 9.42 -31.17 -0.07
CA MET A 293 10.82 -31.06 0.37
C MET A 293 10.93 -30.12 1.58
N VAL A 294 11.36 -30.70 2.70
CA VAL A 294 11.71 -30.00 3.93
C VAL A 294 13.23 -29.98 4.08
N SER A 295 13.81 -28.79 4.19
CA SER A 295 15.22 -28.56 4.47
C SER A 295 15.38 -28.24 5.96
N GLU A 296 16.14 -29.08 6.66
CA GLU A 296 16.44 -28.88 8.09
C GLU A 296 17.87 -28.35 8.25
N PRO A 297 18.10 -27.39 9.16
CA PRO A 297 19.45 -27.00 9.53
C PRO A 297 20.16 -28.13 10.30
N GLU A 298 21.49 -28.08 10.35
CA GLU A 298 22.26 -29.01 11.17
C GLU A 298 21.92 -28.84 12.65
N LYS A 299 22.17 -29.90 13.43
CA LYS A 299 21.87 -29.89 14.87
C LYS A 299 22.68 -28.79 15.58
N GLY A 300 22.01 -27.95 16.36
CA GLY A 300 22.59 -26.80 17.04
C GLY A 300 22.69 -25.54 16.18
N GLU A 301 22.35 -25.60 14.89
CA GLU A 301 22.31 -24.43 14.01
C GLU A 301 20.91 -23.80 13.93
N VAL A 302 20.88 -22.49 13.70
CA VAL A 302 19.66 -21.74 13.43
C VAL A 302 19.67 -21.29 11.98
N ASN A 303 18.58 -21.57 11.27
CA ASN A 303 18.41 -21.06 9.91
C ASN A 303 18.12 -19.55 9.95
N ARG A 304 19.15 -18.75 9.62
CA ARG A 304 19.08 -17.28 9.61
C ARG A 304 18.04 -16.71 8.64
N GLU A 305 17.69 -17.42 7.58
CA GLU A 305 16.60 -16.97 6.70
C GLU A 305 15.27 -17.13 7.42
N VAL A 306 15.01 -18.29 8.02
CA VAL A 306 13.78 -18.54 8.79
C VAL A 306 13.66 -17.58 9.97
N GLU A 307 14.76 -17.27 10.65
CA GLU A 307 14.81 -16.27 11.73
C GLU A 307 14.40 -14.87 11.25
N ARG A 308 14.89 -14.41 10.08
CA ARG A 308 14.44 -13.14 9.48
C ARG A 308 12.95 -13.13 9.21
N TYR A 309 12.39 -14.24 8.73
CA TYR A 309 10.95 -14.36 8.52
C TYR A 309 10.15 -14.49 9.82
N ARG A 310 10.76 -14.96 10.91
CA ARG A 310 10.18 -14.88 12.27
C ARG A 310 10.04 -13.42 12.70
N LEU A 311 11.09 -12.61 12.52
CA LEU A 311 11.01 -11.17 12.76
C LEU A 311 9.94 -10.50 11.89
N ARG A 312 9.86 -10.89 10.61
CA ARG A 312 8.82 -10.44 9.67
C ARG A 312 7.41 -10.74 10.19
N TYR A 313 7.18 -11.96 10.67
CA TYR A 313 5.90 -12.37 11.25
C TYR A 313 5.53 -11.51 12.47
N LEU A 314 6.48 -11.28 13.38
CA LEU A 314 6.26 -10.43 14.55
C LEU A 314 5.90 -9.00 14.14
N THR A 315 6.59 -8.43 13.15
CA THR A 315 6.23 -7.12 12.58
C THR A 315 4.80 -7.14 12.00
N GLN A 316 4.42 -8.15 11.22
CA GLN A 316 3.06 -8.26 10.67
C GLN A 316 1.98 -8.29 11.75
N LYS A 317 2.22 -9.08 12.80
CA LYS A 317 1.32 -9.18 13.94
C LYS A 317 1.15 -7.83 14.62
N LEU A 318 2.24 -7.11 14.88
CA LEU A 318 2.21 -5.79 15.49
C LEU A 318 1.53 -4.74 14.59
N LEU A 319 1.72 -4.81 13.27
CA LEU A 319 1.01 -3.94 12.31
C LEU A 319 -0.51 -4.17 12.38
N ALA A 320 -0.94 -5.43 12.39
CA ALA A 320 -2.36 -5.78 12.45
C ALA A 320 -3.01 -5.36 13.78
N GLU A 321 -2.34 -5.63 14.91
CA GLU A 321 -2.81 -5.20 16.23
C GLU A 321 -2.85 -3.66 16.36
N THR A 322 -1.86 -2.97 15.80
CA THR A 322 -1.83 -1.49 15.74
C THR A 322 -3.01 -0.95 14.94
N ARG A 323 -3.28 -1.52 13.77
CA ARG A 323 -4.42 -1.14 12.93
C ARG A 323 -5.73 -1.32 13.70
N GLN A 324 -5.93 -2.49 14.32
CA GLN A 324 -7.13 -2.78 15.10
C GLN A 324 -7.34 -1.72 16.20
N LEU A 325 -6.28 -1.37 16.93
CA LEU A 325 -6.36 -0.38 18.00
C LEU A 325 -6.75 1.02 17.49
N ILE A 326 -6.23 1.44 16.34
CA ILE A 326 -6.60 2.72 15.69
C ILE A 326 -8.08 2.69 15.27
N GLU A 327 -8.56 1.58 14.72
CA GLU A 327 -9.94 1.43 14.26
C GLU A 327 -10.94 1.39 15.43
N GLU A 328 -10.63 0.70 16.52
CA GLU A 328 -11.43 0.67 17.74
C GLU A 328 -11.52 2.05 18.41
N GLY A 329 -10.41 2.78 18.48
CA GLY A 329 -10.39 4.15 18.99
C GLY A 329 -11.32 5.08 18.21
N ARG A 330 -11.37 4.95 16.88
CA ARG A 330 -12.35 5.69 16.07
C ARG A 330 -13.78 5.31 16.44
N GLN A 331 -14.13 4.04 16.49
CA GLN A 331 -15.51 3.60 16.81
C GLN A 331 -15.98 4.08 18.20
N SER A 332 -15.10 4.14 19.19
CA SER A 332 -15.44 4.69 20.51
C SER A 332 -15.77 6.19 20.51
N MET A 333 -15.13 6.98 19.63
CA MET A 333 -15.39 8.42 19.48
C MET A 333 -16.77 8.70 18.85
N TRP A 334 -17.27 7.77 18.02
CA TRP A 334 -18.59 7.86 17.39
C TRP A 334 -19.76 7.41 18.29
N ARG A 335 -19.51 6.83 19.48
CA ARG A 335 -20.55 6.52 20.49
C ARG A 335 -20.83 7.68 21.44
N GLY A 336 -20.85 8.91 20.93
CA GLY A 336 -21.44 10.07 21.62
C GLY A 336 -22.98 9.97 21.67
N PRO A 337 -23.67 10.74 22.53
CA PRO A 337 -25.12 10.67 22.68
C PRO A 337 -25.86 10.93 21.35
N PRO A 338 -27.08 10.40 21.15
CA PRO A 338 -27.71 10.20 19.83
C PRO A 338 -28.07 11.46 19.02
N ASN A 339 -27.69 12.67 19.47
CA ASN A 339 -28.10 13.94 18.89
C ASN A 339 -26.94 14.83 18.40
N ALA A 340 -25.70 14.35 18.40
CA ALA A 340 -24.61 15.07 17.71
C ALA A 340 -24.54 14.59 16.26
N GLN A 341 -25.13 15.37 15.34
CA GLN A 341 -24.83 15.21 13.91
C GLN A 341 -23.30 15.26 13.71
N PRO A 342 -22.71 14.42 12.84
CA PRO A 342 -21.31 14.58 12.50
C PRO A 342 -21.09 15.99 12.00
N ALA A 343 -20.14 16.69 12.61
CA ALA A 343 -19.65 17.94 12.09
C ALA A 343 -19.03 17.65 10.72
N ILE A 344 -19.84 17.78 9.67
CA ILE A 344 -19.34 18.02 8.33
C ILE A 344 -18.41 19.21 8.49
N SER A 345 -17.12 18.98 8.26
CA SER A 345 -16.10 20.00 8.10
C SER A 345 -16.53 20.92 6.94
N ARG A 346 -17.43 21.86 7.25
CA ARG A 346 -17.70 23.02 6.42
C ARG A 346 -16.44 23.87 6.51
N LEU A 347 -15.44 23.54 5.70
CA LEU A 347 -14.44 24.51 5.30
C LEU A 347 -15.22 25.70 4.74
N LYS A 348 -15.19 26.79 5.51
CA LYS A 348 -15.70 28.09 5.10
C LYS A 348 -14.99 28.44 3.80
N ARG A 349 -15.73 28.38 2.69
CA ARG A 349 -15.36 29.03 1.43
C ARG A 349 -14.94 30.46 1.75
N GLN A 350 -13.66 30.77 1.58
CA GLN A 350 -13.28 32.13 1.26
C GLN A 350 -13.81 32.39 -0.15
N ASN A 351 -14.66 33.41 -0.26
CA ASN A 351 -15.26 33.84 -1.52
C ASN A 351 -14.17 34.03 -2.58
N ALA A 352 -14.25 33.26 -3.67
CA ALA A 352 -13.61 33.63 -4.92
C ALA A 352 -14.23 34.96 -5.38
N GLY A 353 -13.51 36.05 -5.13
CA GLY A 353 -13.85 37.37 -5.65
C GLY A 353 -13.91 37.35 -7.17
N LYS A 354 -14.87 38.08 -7.74
CA LYS A 354 -15.04 38.30 -9.17
C LYS A 354 -13.71 38.70 -9.82
N LEU A 355 -13.25 37.92 -10.81
CA LEU A 355 -12.21 38.35 -11.74
C LEU A 355 -12.72 39.59 -12.51
N SER A 356 -12.12 40.75 -12.26
CA SER A 356 -12.15 41.87 -13.20
C SER A 356 -11.06 41.66 -14.24
N LEU A 357 -11.45 41.48 -15.50
CA LEU A 357 -10.56 41.60 -16.64
C LEU A 357 -9.94 43.00 -16.69
N PHE A 358 -8.61 43.09 -16.68
CA PHE A 358 -7.90 44.23 -17.25
C PHE A 358 -6.97 43.74 -18.36
N LYS A 359 -7.05 44.44 -19.50
CA LYS A 359 -6.27 44.26 -20.72
C LYS A 359 -4.81 44.73 -20.53
N PRO A 360 -3.88 44.23 -21.36
CA PRO A 360 -2.51 44.75 -21.40
C PRO A 360 -2.41 45.96 -22.32
N ASP A 361 -1.53 46.89 -21.98
CA ASP A 361 -0.80 47.92 -22.76
C ASP A 361 -0.22 48.89 -21.70
N SER A 362 0.96 49.50 -21.74
CA SER A 362 2.14 49.55 -22.58
C SER A 362 3.10 50.49 -21.81
N ASP A 363 4.41 50.18 -21.83
CA ASP A 363 5.59 51.06 -21.68
C ASP A 363 5.81 52.02 -20.48
N ASP A 364 7.09 52.04 -20.11
CA ASP A 364 7.91 53.06 -19.42
C ASP A 364 8.15 53.07 -17.89
N GLU A 365 9.42 52.75 -17.60
CA GLU A 365 10.44 53.38 -16.74
C GLU A 365 10.31 53.45 -15.20
N ASN A 366 11.35 52.88 -14.58
CA ASN A 366 12.07 53.30 -13.37
C ASN A 366 11.26 53.64 -12.10
N ASP A 367 11.30 52.75 -11.10
CA ASP A 367 11.83 53.14 -9.79
C ASP A 367 12.21 51.94 -8.90
N ILE A 368 13.42 52.03 -8.38
CA ILE A 368 14.05 51.15 -7.39
C ILE A 368 13.45 51.49 -6.02
N LEU A 369 13.03 50.49 -5.23
CA LEU A 369 13.15 50.50 -3.75
C LEU A 369 12.72 49.14 -3.15
N SER A 370 13.64 48.50 -2.45
CA SER A 370 13.45 47.25 -1.70
C SER A 370 12.63 47.44 -0.41
N PRO A 371 11.83 46.45 0.04
CA PRO A 371 11.11 46.53 1.30
C PRO A 371 12.01 46.18 2.52
N PRO A 372 11.72 46.74 3.71
CA PRO A 372 12.61 46.69 4.87
C PRO A 372 12.46 45.43 5.75
N PRO A 373 13.49 45.08 6.56
CA PRO A 373 13.49 43.90 7.41
C PRO A 373 12.81 44.14 8.77
N ILE A 374 11.98 43.19 9.20
CA ILE A 374 11.37 43.17 10.55
C ILE A 374 12.25 42.33 11.48
N LYS A 375 12.88 42.99 12.46
CA LYS A 375 13.51 42.37 13.63
C LYS A 375 12.48 42.30 14.77
N ARG A 376 12.31 41.14 15.40
CA ARG A 376 11.70 41.02 16.75
C ARG A 376 12.69 40.32 17.69
N GLN A 377 13.23 41.08 18.63
CA GLN A 377 14.01 40.62 19.78
C GLN A 377 13.06 40.04 20.83
N ARG A 378 13.40 38.88 21.41
CA ARG A 378 12.81 38.39 22.67
C ARG A 378 13.71 38.82 23.82
N ALA A 379 13.15 39.59 24.74
CA ALA A 379 13.76 39.93 26.03
C ALA A 379 13.41 38.85 27.06
N TRP A 380 14.42 38.41 27.82
CA TRP A 380 14.28 37.62 29.04
C TRP A 380 14.13 38.59 30.24
N PRO A 381 13.31 38.29 31.25
CA PRO A 381 13.42 38.95 32.55
C PRO A 381 14.18 38.05 33.53
N ASN A 382 15.35 38.54 33.95
CA ASN A 382 15.90 38.26 35.28
C ASN A 382 15.15 39.14 36.30
N ASN A 383 14.90 38.61 37.50
CA ASN A 383 14.91 39.39 38.73
C ASN A 383 15.04 38.43 39.92
N GLU A 384 16.19 38.53 40.57
CA GLU A 384 16.43 38.19 41.97
C GLU A 384 15.89 39.36 42.83
N ASP A 385 15.15 39.08 43.91
CA ASP A 385 15.47 39.61 45.26
C ASP A 385 14.52 39.06 46.35
N ASP A 386 15.14 38.38 47.32
CA ASP A 386 14.98 38.31 48.78
C ASP A 386 13.63 38.40 49.53
N GLY A 387 13.45 37.44 50.46
CA GLY A 387 12.51 37.54 51.59
C GLY A 387 12.32 36.23 52.38
N GLU A 388 13.17 35.98 53.39
CA GLU A 388 13.03 34.92 54.40
C GLU A 388 11.81 35.12 55.32
N VAL A 389 11.02 34.07 55.60
CA VAL A 389 10.38 33.81 56.91
C VAL A 389 10.19 32.30 57.10
N GLU A 390 10.75 31.77 58.19
CA GLU A 390 10.58 30.40 58.68
C GLU A 390 9.16 30.11 59.21
N SER A 391 8.63 28.91 58.99
CA SER A 391 8.00 28.14 60.08
C SER A 391 7.82 26.65 59.72
N SER A 392 8.18 25.83 60.69
CA SER A 392 8.17 24.36 60.72
C SER A 392 6.77 23.73 60.70
N SER A 393 6.61 22.58 60.06
CA SER A 393 6.12 21.36 60.74
C SER A 393 6.22 20.11 59.87
N SER A 394 6.57 19.03 60.57
CA SER A 394 6.85 17.67 60.14
C SER A 394 5.64 16.90 59.61
N GLY A 395 5.84 16.15 58.53
CA GLY A 395 4.91 15.12 58.06
C GLY A 395 5.65 14.04 57.26
N SER A 396 6.17 13.03 57.96
CA SER A 396 6.64 11.78 57.36
C SER A 396 5.44 10.95 56.89
N SER A 397 5.41 10.50 55.63
CA SER A 397 5.32 9.07 55.27
C SER A 397 4.97 8.86 53.80
N SER A 398 5.80 8.03 53.16
CA SER A 398 5.53 7.19 51.98
C SER A 398 5.39 7.86 50.61
N PRO A 399 6.31 7.59 49.66
CA PRO A 399 6.03 7.82 48.25
C PRO A 399 5.06 6.73 47.81
N GLU A 400 3.76 7.03 47.79
CA GLU A 400 2.84 6.30 46.93
C GLU A 400 3.35 6.47 45.50
N ARG A 401 4.00 5.43 44.96
CA ARG A 401 4.24 5.31 43.53
C ARG A 401 2.86 5.33 42.89
N ASN A 402 2.45 6.50 42.40
CA ASN A 402 1.42 6.63 41.38
C ASN A 402 1.84 5.72 40.22
N MET A 403 1.34 4.48 40.18
CA MET A 403 1.43 3.65 38.99
C MET A 403 0.61 4.35 37.92
N VAL A 404 1.29 5.11 37.05
CA VAL A 404 0.69 5.70 35.86
C VAL A 404 0.09 4.54 35.06
N ILE A 405 -1.23 4.46 35.04
CA ILE A 405 -1.95 3.41 34.30
C ILE A 405 -1.75 3.72 32.82
N LYS A 406 -0.83 3.00 32.18
CA LYS A 406 -0.57 3.15 30.74
C LYS A 406 -1.81 2.82 29.94
N THR A 407 -2.17 3.69 29.00
CA THR A 407 -3.26 3.46 28.04
C THR A 407 -2.94 2.27 27.12
N PRO A 408 -3.95 1.63 26.49
CA PRO A 408 -3.69 0.57 25.49
C PRO A 408 -2.74 1.02 24.37
N LYS A 409 -2.86 2.29 23.95
CA LYS A 409 -1.99 2.93 22.95
C LYS A 409 -0.54 3.01 23.42
N GLU A 410 -0.30 3.46 24.65
CA GLU A 410 1.05 3.53 25.23
C GLU A 410 1.68 2.15 25.40
N LYS A 411 0.90 1.15 25.82
CA LYS A 411 1.38 -0.24 25.90
C LYS A 411 1.74 -0.80 24.51
N MET A 412 0.99 -0.44 23.48
CA MET A 412 1.31 -0.85 22.10
C MET A 412 2.59 -0.17 21.60
N ILE A 413 2.77 1.12 21.87
CA ILE A 413 3.99 1.86 21.54
C ILE A 413 5.21 1.21 22.21
N GLU A 414 5.13 0.86 23.50
CA GLU A 414 6.22 0.17 24.22
C GLU A 414 6.57 -1.17 23.55
N ARG A 415 5.58 -1.98 23.17
CA ARG A 415 5.81 -3.24 22.44
C ARG A 415 6.47 -3.03 21.07
N LEU A 416 6.10 -1.98 20.35
CA LEU A 416 6.72 -1.63 19.08
C LEU A 416 8.16 -1.11 19.26
N GLU A 417 8.43 -0.35 20.32
CA GLU A 417 9.77 0.13 20.66
C GLU A 417 10.70 -1.02 21.07
N ASP A 418 10.20 -1.98 21.85
CA ASP A 418 10.92 -3.21 22.19
C ASP A 418 11.22 -4.05 20.94
N HIS A 419 10.25 -4.19 20.03
CA HIS A 419 10.44 -4.88 18.76
C HIS A 419 11.45 -4.17 17.87
N MET A 420 11.39 -2.84 17.78
CA MET A 420 12.37 -2.02 17.05
C MET A 420 13.79 -2.25 17.59
N LYS A 421 13.95 -2.31 18.90
CA LYS A 421 15.24 -2.60 19.54
C LYS A 421 15.74 -4.00 19.14
N MET A 422 14.87 -5.01 19.18
CA MET A 422 15.20 -6.38 18.73
C MET A 422 15.65 -6.41 17.26
N LEU A 423 14.97 -5.69 16.37
CA LEU A 423 15.35 -5.61 14.94
C LEU A 423 16.72 -4.97 14.75
N LYS A 424 17.01 -3.87 15.48
CA LYS A 424 18.32 -3.18 15.41
C LYS A 424 19.45 -4.05 15.95
N GLU A 425 19.25 -4.71 17.08
CA GLU A 425 20.21 -5.67 17.65
C GLU A 425 20.50 -6.83 16.68
N TYR A 426 19.47 -7.31 15.97
CA TYR A 426 19.64 -8.32 14.92
C TYR A 426 20.52 -7.80 13.77
N ILE A 427 20.28 -6.59 13.27
CA ILE A 427 21.09 -5.97 12.19
C ILE A 427 22.54 -5.80 12.64
N GLU A 428 22.78 -5.32 13.86
CA GLU A 428 24.13 -5.14 14.42
C GLU A 428 24.89 -6.48 14.55
N THR A 429 24.19 -7.55 14.92
CA THR A 429 24.80 -8.87 15.18
C THR A 429 24.99 -9.68 13.89
N ASN A 430 24.02 -9.62 12.96
CA ASN A 430 23.94 -10.53 11.82
C ASN A 430 24.12 -9.85 10.45
N GLY A 431 24.07 -8.51 10.40
CA GLY A 431 24.01 -7.74 9.16
C GLY A 431 22.65 -7.79 8.47
N ASP A 432 22.47 -6.92 7.47
CA ASP A 432 21.27 -6.86 6.63
C ASP A 432 21.60 -6.35 5.22
N ASP A 433 22.47 -7.09 4.52
CA ASP A 433 22.95 -6.70 3.17
C ASP A 433 21.80 -6.49 2.17
N THR A 434 20.68 -7.19 2.36
CA THR A 434 19.49 -7.08 1.52
C THR A 434 18.57 -5.91 1.88
N GLY A 435 18.74 -5.27 3.04
CA GLY A 435 17.81 -4.26 3.58
C GLY A 435 16.47 -4.84 4.05
N PHE A 436 16.37 -6.15 4.25
CA PHE A 436 15.12 -6.85 4.60
C PHE A 436 14.67 -6.49 6.01
N VAL A 437 15.58 -6.59 6.98
CA VAL A 437 15.26 -6.27 8.39
C VAL A 437 15.12 -4.76 8.56
N THR A 438 15.85 -3.97 7.79
CA THR A 438 15.75 -2.51 7.76
C THR A 438 14.35 -2.06 7.32
N VAL A 439 13.76 -2.72 6.32
CA VAL A 439 12.35 -2.49 5.94
C VAL A 439 11.39 -2.81 7.10
N LEU A 440 11.65 -3.86 7.90
CA LEU A 440 10.85 -4.15 9.09
C LEU A 440 10.98 -3.07 10.17
N CYS A 441 12.17 -2.45 10.30
CA CYS A 441 12.35 -1.28 11.15
C CYS A 441 11.48 -0.12 10.64
N ASP A 442 11.50 0.17 9.33
CA ASP A 442 10.66 1.22 8.74
C ASP A 442 9.17 0.98 9.02
N ASP A 443 8.69 -0.25 8.84
CA ASP A 443 7.30 -0.62 9.13
C ASP A 443 6.95 -0.43 10.62
N THR A 444 7.85 -0.84 11.52
CA THR A 444 7.67 -0.70 12.97
C THR A 444 7.65 0.79 13.37
N TYR A 445 8.52 1.60 12.77
CA TYR A 445 8.56 3.04 12.99
C TYR A 445 7.28 3.73 12.51
N VAL A 446 6.83 3.40 11.29
CA VAL A 446 5.56 3.92 10.75
C VAL A 446 4.39 3.54 11.65
N ALA A 447 4.38 2.34 12.24
CA ALA A 447 3.34 1.94 13.19
C ALA A 447 3.33 2.81 14.46
N ILE A 448 4.51 3.09 15.04
CA ILE A 448 4.66 3.99 16.20
C ILE A 448 4.12 5.38 15.86
N CYS A 449 4.55 5.95 14.73
CA CYS A 449 4.10 7.27 14.28
C CYS A 449 2.60 7.28 13.97
N SER A 450 2.08 6.21 13.37
CA SER A 450 0.65 6.05 13.05
C SER A 450 -0.22 6.05 14.30
N LEU A 451 0.21 5.43 15.40
CA LEU A 451 -0.52 5.51 16.66
C LEU A 451 -0.63 6.97 17.14
N ARG A 452 0.41 7.77 16.92
CA ARG A 452 0.50 9.18 17.38
C ARG A 452 -0.11 10.20 16.42
N ALA A 453 -0.64 9.77 15.27
CA ALA A 453 -1.15 10.65 14.23
C ALA A 453 -2.67 10.50 14.01
N HIS A 454 -3.35 11.59 13.71
CA HIS A 454 -4.80 11.57 13.42
C HIS A 454 -5.16 10.78 12.15
N ASN A 455 -4.30 10.88 11.13
CA ASN A 455 -4.40 10.16 9.87
C ASN A 455 -3.50 8.91 9.82
N GLY A 456 -3.00 8.43 10.97
CA GLY A 456 -2.11 7.27 11.04
C GLY A 456 -2.70 5.98 10.46
N ARG A 457 -4.03 5.88 10.38
CA ARG A 457 -4.70 4.75 9.72
C ARG A 457 -4.24 4.58 8.27
N HIS A 458 -3.98 5.67 7.56
CA HIS A 458 -3.60 5.58 6.15
C HIS A 458 -2.28 4.87 5.95
N PHE A 459 -1.30 5.24 6.76
CA PHE A 459 0.04 4.68 6.71
C PHE A 459 0.08 3.24 7.21
N ILE A 460 -0.64 2.91 8.29
CA ILE A 460 -0.64 1.53 8.82
C ILE A 460 -1.27 0.54 7.82
N VAL A 461 -2.37 0.93 7.14
CA VAL A 461 -2.99 0.05 6.13
C VAL A 461 -2.05 -0.14 4.94
N ALA A 462 -1.44 0.93 4.45
CA ALA A 462 -0.47 0.84 3.35
C ALA A 462 0.71 -0.08 3.70
N ARG A 463 1.27 0.02 4.91
CA ARG A 463 2.36 -0.85 5.38
C ARG A 463 1.91 -2.29 5.57
N GLN A 464 0.78 -2.54 6.23
CA GLN A 464 0.26 -3.90 6.42
C GLN A 464 0.03 -4.61 5.08
N VAL A 465 -0.59 -3.93 4.11
CA VAL A 465 -0.89 -4.48 2.78
C VAL A 465 0.39 -4.68 1.95
N SER A 466 1.33 -3.72 1.97
CA SER A 466 2.60 -3.83 1.24
C SER A 466 3.45 -5.00 1.77
N GLN A 467 3.63 -5.05 3.10
CA GLN A 467 4.44 -6.06 3.77
C GLN A 467 3.83 -7.45 3.59
N GLY A 468 2.51 -7.59 3.84
CA GLY A 468 1.79 -8.85 3.75
C GLY A 468 1.84 -9.47 2.36
N ASN A 469 1.63 -8.65 1.33
CA ASN A 469 1.67 -9.07 -0.08
C ASN A 469 3.08 -9.12 -0.69
N GLN A 470 4.12 -8.80 0.08
CA GLN A 470 5.52 -8.79 -0.38
C GLN A 470 5.67 -7.91 -1.64
N ARG A 471 5.19 -6.67 -1.53
CA ARG A 471 5.18 -5.69 -2.64
C ARG A 471 6.57 -5.14 -2.92
N ALA A 472 6.81 -4.81 -4.18
CA ALA A 472 8.03 -4.14 -4.59
C ALA A 472 8.03 -2.67 -4.13
N TYR A 473 6.87 -2.04 -4.01
CA TYR A 473 6.73 -0.67 -3.50
C TYR A 473 6.31 -0.62 -2.03
N MET A 474 6.81 0.38 -1.31
CA MET A 474 6.44 0.68 0.06
C MET A 474 6.37 2.19 0.29
N ALA A 475 5.24 2.66 0.83
CA ALA A 475 4.98 4.06 1.10
C ALA A 475 5.94 4.60 2.18
N SER A 476 6.87 5.46 1.82
CA SER A 476 7.98 5.96 2.65
C SER A 476 7.84 7.44 3.05
N ASP A 477 7.01 8.20 2.35
CA ASP A 477 6.78 9.60 2.64
C ASP A 477 5.77 9.73 3.78
N MET A 478 6.20 10.33 4.88
CA MET A 478 5.36 10.60 6.06
C MET A 478 5.13 12.10 6.27
N SER A 479 5.44 12.95 5.29
CA SER A 479 5.33 14.42 5.40
C SER A 479 3.92 14.89 5.75
N ASP A 480 2.90 14.18 5.25
CA ASP A 480 1.51 14.48 5.54
C ASP A 480 0.99 13.82 6.83
N MET A 481 1.83 13.10 7.58
CA MET A 481 1.42 12.49 8.83
C MET A 481 1.24 13.55 9.92
N GLN A 482 0.02 13.72 10.40
CA GLN A 482 -0.34 14.73 11.39
C GLN A 482 -0.09 14.22 12.82
N VAL A 483 1.19 14.17 13.22
CA VAL A 483 1.62 13.71 14.55
C VAL A 483 1.41 14.82 15.58
N GLU A 484 0.77 14.50 16.70
CA GLU A 484 0.47 15.47 17.76
C GLU A 484 1.73 15.91 18.53
N ASP A 485 2.68 14.99 18.76
CA ASP A 485 3.89 15.22 19.57
C ASP A 485 5.14 14.57 18.93
N PHE A 486 5.84 15.30 18.06
CA PHE A 486 7.13 14.85 17.50
C PHE A 486 8.24 14.77 18.58
N ASP A 487 8.19 15.64 19.59
CA ASP A 487 9.22 15.75 20.63
C ASP A 487 9.29 14.54 21.56
N ASN A 488 8.23 13.71 21.61
CA ASN A 488 8.16 12.50 22.42
C ASN A 488 8.64 11.23 21.68
N ILE A 489 9.17 11.33 20.46
CA ILE A 489 9.72 10.17 19.73
C ILE A 489 11.13 9.90 20.29
N ILE A 490 11.25 8.84 21.10
CA ILE A 490 12.43 8.51 21.92
C ILE A 490 13.69 8.26 21.06
N SER A 491 13.54 7.97 19.76
CA SER A 491 14.66 7.98 18.82
C SER A 491 14.16 8.17 17.38
N PRO A 492 14.61 9.19 16.64
CA PRO A 492 14.28 9.32 15.22
C PRO A 492 14.93 8.16 14.45
N HIS A 493 14.11 7.24 13.94
CA HIS A 493 14.56 6.21 13.00
C HIS A 493 14.68 6.83 11.61
N GLN A 494 15.83 6.66 10.97
CA GLN A 494 16.03 7.13 9.60
C GLN A 494 15.48 6.08 8.63
N MET A 495 14.38 6.41 7.96
CA MET A 495 13.77 5.52 6.98
C MET A 495 14.64 5.33 5.74
N LEU A 496 14.51 4.16 5.10
CA LEU A 496 15.14 3.92 3.81
C LEU A 496 14.60 4.88 2.75
N ARG A 497 15.49 5.42 1.93
CA ARG A 497 15.14 6.28 0.79
C ARG A 497 14.91 5.50 -0.52
N SER A 498 14.92 4.17 -0.45
CA SER A 498 14.64 3.32 -1.61
C SER A 498 13.14 3.21 -1.80
N HIS A 499 12.65 3.52 -3.00
CA HIS A 499 11.25 3.28 -3.38
C HIS A 499 10.95 1.80 -3.69
N THR A 500 11.99 0.97 -3.77
CA THR A 500 11.86 -0.48 -3.95
C THR A 500 12.22 -1.25 -2.68
N THR A 501 11.47 -2.30 -2.40
CA THR A 501 11.72 -3.21 -1.28
C THR A 501 12.59 -4.41 -1.71
N PRO A 502 13.12 -5.18 -0.75
CA PRO A 502 13.81 -6.45 -1.02
C PRO A 502 12.92 -7.54 -1.63
N TYR A 503 11.60 -7.34 -1.68
CA TYR A 503 10.65 -8.24 -2.35
C TYR A 503 10.57 -8.00 -3.86
N ALA A 504 11.14 -6.91 -4.37
CA ALA A 504 11.17 -6.61 -5.79
C ALA A 504 12.08 -7.60 -6.53
N SER A 505 11.49 -8.56 -7.23
CA SER A 505 12.26 -9.48 -8.07
C SER A 505 12.96 -8.74 -9.20
N GLN A 506 14.05 -9.30 -9.75
CA GLN A 506 14.77 -8.68 -10.86
C GLN A 506 13.85 -8.39 -12.07
N GLN A 507 12.85 -9.23 -12.31
CA GLN A 507 11.92 -9.01 -13.41
C GLN A 507 10.91 -7.91 -13.11
N VAL A 508 10.44 -7.80 -11.86
CA VAL A 508 9.61 -6.67 -11.40
C VAL A 508 10.41 -5.36 -11.52
N VAL A 509 11.67 -5.34 -11.08
CA VAL A 509 12.56 -4.17 -11.19
C VAL A 509 12.79 -3.76 -12.65
N LYS A 510 12.93 -4.72 -13.58
CA LYS A 510 13.01 -4.41 -15.02
C LYS A 510 11.74 -3.76 -15.54
N THR A 511 10.57 -4.26 -15.16
CA THR A 511 9.29 -3.64 -15.54
C THR A 511 9.13 -2.25 -14.91
N ILE A 512 9.53 -2.07 -13.65
CA ILE A 512 9.55 -0.76 -12.98
C ILE A 512 10.37 0.22 -13.79
N ARG A 513 11.63 -0.10 -14.10
CA ARG A 513 12.51 0.77 -14.91
C ARG A 513 11.86 1.15 -16.24
N ALA A 514 11.35 0.17 -17.00
CA ALA A 514 10.69 0.44 -18.28
C ALA A 514 9.50 1.43 -18.17
N VAL A 515 8.76 1.41 -17.05
CA VAL A 515 7.62 2.31 -16.81
C VAL A 515 8.03 3.60 -16.08
N SER A 516 9.18 3.65 -15.41
CA SER A 516 9.62 4.75 -14.55
C SER A 516 10.83 5.55 -15.06
N ASP A 517 11.51 5.13 -16.13
CA ASP A 517 12.84 5.60 -16.54
C ASP A 517 12.99 7.10 -16.91
N ASN A 518 12.03 7.98 -16.56
CA ASN A 518 12.24 9.43 -16.58
C ASN A 518 11.70 10.15 -15.30
N VAL A 519 11.55 9.46 -14.17
CA VAL A 519 11.34 10.11 -12.85
C VAL A 519 12.54 9.80 -11.97
N LEU A 520 13.67 10.44 -12.26
CA LEU A 520 14.82 10.57 -11.36
C LEU A 520 15.34 12.01 -11.40
#